data_AF-A0A7X7IBG5-F1
#
_entry.id   AF-A0A7X7IBG5-F1
#
_cell.length_a   1.000
_cell.length_b   1.000
_cell.length_c   1.000
_cell.angle_alpha   90.00
_cell.angle_beta   90.00
_cell.angle_gamma   90.00
#
_symmetry.space_group_name_H-M   'P 1'
#
loop_
_entity.id
_entity.type
_entity.pdbx_description
1 polymer ?
#
loop_
_entity_poly.entity_id
_entity_poly.type
_entity_poly.pdbx_seq_one_letter_code
_entity_poly.pdbx_strand_id
1 'polypeptide(L)'
;WMAEHFFSGGIMPSWGYLTRYQDRLRLKERWEVDGRHYARTLRAWLDELDRRRKEVLPVLTSVYGPERARLWLAYWRIFFMACEETFALDSGREYFVAHYLFSRRDSDPPAPVTR
;
A
#
# COMPACT_ATOMS: atom_id res chain seq x y z
N TRP A 1 -13.17 -6.92 10.11
CA TRP A 1 -12.75 -5.60 10.64
C TRP A 1 -11.88 -4.76 9.70
N MET A 2 -10.56 -5.01 9.54
CA MET A 2 -9.70 -4.15 8.70
C MET A 2 -10.17 -4.10 7.23
N ALA A 3 -10.55 -5.25 6.68
CA ALA A 3 -11.15 -5.33 5.34
C ALA A 3 -12.47 -4.55 5.20
N GLU A 4 -13.27 -4.49 6.26
CA GLU A 4 -14.57 -3.78 6.26
C GLU A 4 -14.39 -2.25 6.38
N HIS A 5 -13.40 -1.79 7.15
CA HIS A 5 -13.22 -0.38 7.47
C HIS A 5 -12.22 0.36 6.58
N PHE A 6 -11.20 -0.32 6.06
CA PHE A 6 -10.11 0.31 5.30
C PHE A 6 -9.98 -0.21 3.86
N PHE A 7 -10.37 -1.46 3.58
CA PHE A 7 -10.19 -2.07 2.27
C PHE A 7 -11.51 -2.47 1.60
N SER A 8 -12.60 -1.74 1.89
CA SER A 8 -13.88 -1.98 1.23
C SER A 8 -13.76 -1.72 -0.29
N GLY A 9 -13.76 -2.79 -1.07
CA GLY A 9 -13.57 -2.74 -2.53
C GLY A 9 -12.11 -2.70 -3.00
N GLY A 10 -11.13 -2.83 -2.09
CA GLY A 10 -9.72 -2.91 -2.43
C GLY A 10 -9.26 -4.33 -2.77
N ILE A 11 -8.10 -4.42 -3.45
CA ILE A 11 -7.38 -5.69 -3.64
C ILE A 11 -5.93 -5.55 -3.15
N MET A 12 -5.36 -6.65 -2.68
CA MET A 12 -3.91 -6.78 -2.43
C MET A 12 -3.34 -7.68 -3.53
N PRO A 13 -2.88 -7.11 -4.66
CA PRO A 13 -2.45 -7.90 -5.80
C PRO A 13 -1.12 -8.60 -5.50
N SER A 14 -0.98 -9.84 -5.98
CA SER A 14 0.31 -10.51 -5.94
C SER A 14 1.29 -9.89 -6.95
N TRP A 15 2.59 -10.14 -6.75
CA TRP A 15 3.66 -9.66 -7.63
C TRP A 15 3.52 -10.05 -9.11
N GLY A 16 2.82 -11.16 -9.39
CA GLY A 16 2.53 -11.62 -10.75
C GLY A 16 1.19 -11.13 -11.30
N TYR A 17 0.41 -10.33 -10.56
CA TYR A 17 -0.96 -10.00 -10.95
C TYR A 17 -1.01 -9.21 -12.26
N LEU A 18 -0.29 -8.08 -12.34
CA LEU A 18 -0.30 -7.21 -13.52
C LEU A 18 0.43 -7.82 -14.72
N THR A 19 1.36 -8.76 -14.49
CA THR A 19 2.12 -9.40 -15.58
C THR A 19 1.27 -10.37 -16.41
N ARG A 20 0.09 -10.76 -15.91
CA ARG A 20 -0.86 -11.63 -16.63
C ARG A 20 -1.68 -10.90 -17.70
N TYR A 21 -1.71 -9.57 -17.68
CA TYR A 21 -2.57 -8.76 -18.56
C TYR A 21 -1.73 -7.83 -19.43
N GLN A 22 -1.29 -8.32 -20.59
CA GLN A 22 -0.33 -7.62 -21.47
C GLN A 22 -0.84 -7.38 -22.90
N ASP A 23 -2.16 -7.35 -23.09
CA ASP A 23 -2.77 -7.18 -24.42
C ASP A 23 -2.44 -5.82 -25.04
N ARG A 24 -2.41 -4.76 -24.23
CA ARG A 24 -2.12 -3.38 -24.67
C ARG A 24 -0.82 -2.81 -24.13
N LEU A 25 -0.37 -3.33 -23.00
CA LEU A 25 0.84 -2.90 -22.30
C LEU A 25 1.83 -4.05 -22.27
N ARG A 26 3.11 -3.77 -22.51
CA ARG A 26 4.18 -4.75 -22.39
C ARG A 26 5.06 -4.39 -21.21
N LEU A 27 5.28 -5.36 -20.32
CA LEU A 27 6.18 -5.19 -19.19
C LEU A 27 7.61 -5.01 -19.70
N LYS A 28 8.26 -3.95 -19.26
CA LYS A 28 9.67 -3.66 -19.52
C LYS A 28 10.55 -4.08 -18.37
N GLU A 29 10.15 -3.66 -17.18
CA GLU A 29 10.91 -3.88 -15.97
C GLU A 29 9.95 -3.98 -14.80
N ARG A 30 10.36 -4.72 -13.78
CA ARG A 30 9.71 -4.72 -12.49
C ARG A 30 10.76 -4.94 -11.41
N TRP A 31 10.62 -4.24 -10.29
CA TRP A 31 11.47 -4.45 -9.13
C TRP A 31 10.67 -4.34 -7.83
N GLU A 32 11.18 -5.03 -6.83
CA GLU A 32 10.64 -5.06 -5.48
C GLU A 32 11.36 -4.01 -4.64
N VAL A 33 10.61 -3.32 -3.80
CA VAL A 33 11.14 -2.44 -2.76
C VAL A 33 10.88 -3.10 -1.43
N ASP A 34 11.96 -3.44 -0.72
CA ASP A 34 11.95 -4.12 0.59
C ASP A 34 10.87 -3.55 1.53
N GLY A 35 10.06 -4.44 2.09
CA GLY A 35 8.90 -4.09 2.91
C GLY A 35 9.24 -3.21 4.11
N ARG A 36 10.45 -3.32 4.66
CA ARG A 36 10.90 -2.51 5.80
C ARG A 36 10.91 -1.02 5.50
N HIS A 37 11.02 -0.61 4.23
CA HIS A 37 10.88 0.80 3.86
C HIS A 37 9.48 1.29 4.18
N TYR A 38 8.46 0.56 3.75
CA TYR A 38 7.08 0.94 4.00
C TYR A 38 6.69 0.74 5.47
N ALA A 39 7.20 -0.30 6.15
CA ALA A 39 7.04 -0.46 7.58
C ALA A 39 7.55 0.77 8.37
N ARG A 40 8.74 1.30 8.03
CA ARG A 40 9.26 2.53 8.64
C ARG A 40 8.38 3.75 8.37
N THR A 41 7.80 3.87 7.17
CA THR A 41 6.84 4.93 6.86
C THR A 41 5.60 4.84 7.74
N LEU A 42 5.04 3.62 7.90
CA LEU A 42 3.86 3.37 8.73
C LEU A 42 4.13 3.69 10.21
N ARG A 43 5.30 3.30 10.73
CA ARG A 43 5.73 3.68 12.09
C ARG A 43 5.82 5.19 12.24
N ALA A 44 6.47 5.88 11.30
CA ALA A 44 6.60 7.33 11.35
C ALA A 44 5.23 8.03 11.33
N TRP A 45 4.27 7.52 10.56
CA TRP A 45 2.89 8.04 10.56
C TRP A 45 2.16 7.76 11.87
N LEU A 46 2.34 6.58 12.47
CA LEU A 46 1.77 6.28 13.79
C LEU A 46 2.32 7.22 14.87
N ASP A 47 3.63 7.41 14.91
CA ASP A 47 4.30 8.27 15.87
C ASP A 47 3.83 9.73 15.72
N GLU A 48 3.71 10.21 14.48
CA GLU A 48 3.22 11.55 14.20
C GLU A 48 1.73 11.72 14.56
N LEU A 49 0.90 10.70 14.27
CA LEU A 49 -0.52 10.67 14.64
C LEU A 49 -0.69 10.80 16.17
N ASP A 50 0.10 10.04 16.93
CA ASP A 50 0.06 10.07 18.39
C ASP A 50 0.61 11.39 18.96
N ARG A 51 1.71 11.90 18.40
CA ARG A 51 2.30 13.19 18.79
C ARG A 51 1.35 14.36 18.55
N ARG A 52 0.62 14.35 17.43
CA ARG A 52 -0.31 15.41 17.03
C ARG A 52 -1.77 15.12 17.37
N ARG A 53 -2.04 14.22 18.32
CA ARG A 53 -3.42 13.83 18.69
C ARG A 53 -4.36 15.01 18.93
N LYS A 54 -3.88 16.11 19.53
CA LYS A 54 -4.68 17.33 19.81
C LYS A 54 -5.11 18.06 18.54
N GLU A 55 -4.29 18.03 17.49
CA GLU A 55 -4.58 18.62 16.18
C GLU A 55 -5.44 17.69 15.31
N VAL A 56 -5.20 16.38 15.42
CA VAL A 56 -5.91 15.36 14.64
C VAL A 56 -7.36 15.18 15.11
N LEU A 57 -7.62 15.22 16.42
CA LEU A 57 -8.95 14.94 16.95
C LEU A 57 -10.05 15.91 16.43
N PRO A 58 -9.81 17.22 16.30
CA PRO A 58 -10.74 18.14 15.62
C PRO A 58 -11.04 17.73 14.17
N VAL A 59 -10.03 17.30 13.40
CA VAL A 59 -10.22 16.83 12.01
C VAL A 59 -11.05 15.55 11.98
N LEU A 60 -10.77 14.59 12.86
CA LEU A 60 -11.58 13.37 12.94
C LEU A 60 -13.00 13.65 13.41
N THR A 61 -13.19 14.66 14.26
CA THR A 61 -14.51 15.10 14.72
C THR A 61 -15.33 15.70 13.58
N SER A 62 -14.72 16.52 12.70
CA SER A 62 -15.43 17.09 11.56
C SER A 62 -15.80 16.04 10.50
N VAL A 63 -15.00 14.98 10.35
CA VAL A 63 -15.24 13.92 9.35
C VAL A 63 -16.19 12.83 9.87
N TYR A 64 -16.01 12.36 11.11
CA TYR A 64 -16.70 11.18 11.64
C TYR A 64 -17.74 11.51 12.72
N GLY A 65 -17.83 12.78 13.13
CA GLY A 65 -18.68 13.23 14.22
C GLY A 65 -18.04 13.05 15.60
N PRO A 66 -18.50 13.84 16.59
CA PRO A 66 -17.91 13.88 17.94
C PRO A 66 -17.98 12.54 18.67
N GLU A 67 -19.03 11.75 18.43
CA GLU A 67 -19.24 10.45 19.06
C GLU A 67 -18.22 9.39 18.59
N ARG A 68 -17.76 9.50 17.34
CA ARG A 68 -16.91 8.48 16.70
C ARG A 68 -15.47 8.91 16.51
N ALA A 69 -15.12 10.18 16.73
CA ALA A 69 -13.78 10.71 16.49
C ALA A 69 -12.68 9.91 17.23
N ARG A 70 -12.92 9.57 18.50
CA ARG A 70 -11.98 8.78 19.31
C ARG A 70 -11.87 7.33 18.83
N LEU A 71 -12.97 6.74 18.39
CA LEU A 71 -12.99 5.40 17.80
C LEU A 71 -12.14 5.38 16.52
N TRP A 72 -12.35 6.35 15.64
CA TRP A 72 -11.61 6.45 14.39
C TRP A 72 -10.12 6.76 14.60
N LEU A 73 -9.78 7.53 15.63
CA LEU A 73 -8.37 7.68 16.02
C LEU A 73 -7.75 6.33 16.38
N ALA A 74 -8.43 5.51 17.18
CA ALA A 74 -7.95 4.17 17.51
C ALA A 74 -7.86 3.27 16.26
N TYR A 75 -8.81 3.39 15.34
CA TYR A 75 -8.82 2.64 14.09
C TYR A 75 -7.62 2.97 13.21
N TRP A 76 -7.29 4.26 13.05
CA TRP A 76 -6.07 4.69 12.34
C TRP A 76 -4.80 4.16 12.99
N ARG A 77 -4.72 4.16 14.33
CA ARG A 77 -3.57 3.58 15.04
C ARG A 77 -3.44 2.08 14.75
N ILE A 78 -4.53 1.33 14.89
CA ILE A 78 -4.55 -0.12 14.63
C ILE A 78 -4.17 -0.41 13.18
N PHE A 79 -4.66 0.40 12.23
CA PHE A 79 -4.29 0.28 10.83
C PHE A 79 -2.78 0.42 10.63
N PHE A 80 -2.16 1.50 11.12
CA PHE A 80 -0.72 1.70 10.97
C PHE A 80 0.10 0.58 11.63
N MET A 81 -0.25 0.19 12.86
CA MET A 81 0.44 -0.90 13.56
C MET A 81 0.35 -2.22 12.79
N ALA A 82 -0.85 -2.62 12.38
CA ALA A 82 -1.02 -3.90 11.70
C ALA A 82 -0.34 -3.91 10.32
N CYS A 83 -0.40 -2.82 9.56
CA CYS A 83 0.31 -2.74 8.29
C CYS A 83 1.83 -2.73 8.51
N GLU A 84 2.34 -2.05 9.53
CA GLU A 84 3.78 -2.01 9.82
C GLU A 84 4.31 -3.42 10.07
N GLU A 85 3.67 -4.17 10.97
CA GLU A 85 4.06 -5.55 11.27
C GLU A 85 3.95 -6.45 10.04
N THR A 86 2.91 -6.27 9.22
CA THR A 86 2.74 -7.02 7.97
C THR A 86 3.89 -6.78 7.01
N PHE A 87 4.28 -5.53 6.77
CA PHE A 87 5.38 -5.18 5.87
C PHE A 87 6.77 -5.43 6.47
N ALA A 88 6.89 -5.59 7.79
CA ALA A 88 8.13 -5.98 8.45
C ALA A 88 8.34 -7.50 8.52
N LEU A 89 7.31 -8.30 8.22
CA LEU A 89 7.33 -9.76 8.31
C LEU A 89 8.48 -10.37 7.50
N ASP A 90 9.13 -11.37 8.09
CA ASP A 90 10.34 -12.02 7.56
C ASP A 90 11.42 -11.02 7.10
N SER A 91 11.66 -9.99 7.91
CA SER A 91 12.58 -8.89 7.56
C SER A 91 12.21 -8.15 6.27
N GLY A 92 10.92 -8.03 5.98
CA GLY A 92 10.36 -7.30 4.84
C GLY A 92 10.38 -8.06 3.50
N ARG A 93 10.48 -9.39 3.55
CA ARG A 93 10.52 -10.25 2.36
C ARG A 93 9.16 -10.80 1.94
N GLU A 94 8.21 -10.94 2.87
CA GLU A 94 6.88 -11.48 2.55
C GLU A 94 5.97 -10.45 1.88
N TYR A 95 5.97 -9.22 2.38
CA TYR A 95 5.19 -8.10 1.84
C TYR A 95 6.11 -6.96 1.46
N PHE A 96 5.94 -6.44 0.26
CA PHE A 96 6.82 -5.43 -0.33
C PHE A 96 6.05 -4.48 -1.26
N VAL A 97 6.69 -3.39 -1.66
CA VAL A 97 6.14 -2.49 -2.67
C VAL A 97 6.65 -2.90 -4.04
N ALA A 98 5.73 -3.03 -4.98
CA ALA A 98 5.94 -3.56 -6.31
C ALA A 98 5.93 -2.42 -7.34
N HIS A 99 7.04 -2.16 -8.01
CA HIS A 99 7.11 -1.19 -9.11
C HIS A 99 7.13 -1.90 -10.45
N TYR A 100 6.38 -1.38 -11.42
CA TYR A 100 6.28 -1.92 -12.77
C TYR A 100 6.44 -0.80 -13.79
N LEU A 101 7.32 -1.02 -14.76
CA LEU A 101 7.45 -0.18 -15.95
C LEU A 101 6.83 -0.90 -17.14
N PHE A 102 5.88 -0.24 -17.80
CA PHE A 102 5.22 -0.74 -19.01
C PHE A 102 5.45 0.21 -20.18
N SER A 103 5.50 -0.35 -21.39
CA SER A 103 5.37 0.41 -22.64
C SER A 103 4.06 0.05 -23.34
N ARG A 104 3.63 0.87 -24.30
CA ARG A 104 2.56 0.46 -25.23
C ARG A 104 3.08 -0.68 -26.09
N ARG A 105 2.26 -1.71 -26.30
CA ARG A 105 2.65 -2.90 -27.08
C ARG A 105 3.11 -2.55 -28.49
N ASP A 106 2.44 -1.60 -29.13
CA ASP A 106 2.72 -1.20 -30.52
C ASP A 106 3.91 -0.22 -30.66
N SER A 107 4.43 0.32 -29.55
CA SER A 107 5.62 1.18 -29.58
C SER A 107 6.94 0.41 -29.43
N ASP A 108 6.87 -0.89 -29.19
CA ASP A 108 8.05 -1.73 -29.08
C ASP A 108 8.40 -2.36 -30.43
N PRO A 109 9.68 -2.36 -30.84
CA PRO A 109 10.09 -3.18 -31.96
C PRO A 109 9.74 -4.66 -31.69
N PRO A 110 9.32 -5.41 -32.72
CA PRO A 110 9.00 -6.83 -32.58
C PRO A 110 10.18 -7.55 -31.94
N ALA A 111 9.89 -8.52 -31.05
CA ALA A 111 10.93 -9.35 -30.47
C ALA A 111 11.72 -10.02 -31.61
N PRO A 112 13.06 -10.12 -31.51
CA PRO A 112 13.85 -10.80 -32.53
C PRO A 112 13.33 -12.23 -32.71
N VAL A 113 13.08 -12.62 -33.96
CA VAL A 113 12.72 -13.99 -34.31
C VAL A 113 13.97 -14.84 -34.10
N THR A 114 14.07 -15.49 -32.95
CA THR A 114 15.01 -16.59 -32.74
C THR A 114 14.54 -17.79 -33.58
N ARG A 115 15.37 -18.20 -34.54
CA ARG A 115 15.27 -19.48 -35.25
C ARG A 115 15.53 -20.65 -34.32
#